data_AF-A0A3F2UGA0-F1
#
_entry.id   AF-A0A3F2UGA0-F1
#
_cell.length_a   1.000
_cell.length_b   1.000
_cell.length_c   1.000
_cell.angle_alpha   90.00
_cell.angle_beta   90.00
_cell.angle_gamma   90.00
#
_symmetry.space_group_name_H-M   'P 1'
#
loop_
_entity.id
_entity.type
_entity.pdbx_description
1 polymer ?
#
loop_
_entity_poly.entity_id
_entity_poly.type
_entity_poly.pdbx_seq_one_letter_code
_entity_poly.pdbx_strand_id
1 'polypeptide(L)'
;MQPTFGGIDFGTSNSTVGVIEDGQPRLVPLEGEQVTLPSAVFFNFDDDRTYVGRRAIADYTDGVEGRLMRALKSVLGSSLVHEKTRIKKRQMAFTDIIGLFIAQLKTRMEAHTGQAVGPVVLGRPVQFVDDDAEANRNAQNELERAAQAQGFRDIAFQYEPIAAALDYERTVQREELALIVDMGGGTSDFSVVRVSPERAVAADRSGDILANRGVHIGGTDFDRLLSIDSVMRELGYLTQTKDGKRNLPAAYFVDLATWQRINLLYTPKARIELSQLRYEAARPDLVDRLITIVEHRWGHALAGRVERARIAMTNAPAAHVDVDLTGAHFGVDMMRERFEATILQAVERVTDTVAKTLADARVGAADIATVFLTGGSTATPLARRSILGLVPQARIVEGDMFGSVGLGLAMDAKRKFG
;
A
#
# COMPACT_ATOMS: atom_id res chain seq x y z
N MET A 1 10.41 33.29 12.10
CA MET A 1 9.31 32.70 11.30
C MET A 1 8.84 31.47 12.05
N GLN A 2 7.53 31.29 12.22
CA GLN A 2 7.02 30.02 12.73
C GLN A 2 7.31 28.93 11.68
N PRO A 3 7.77 27.73 12.08
CA PRO A 3 8.03 26.65 11.14
C PRO A 3 6.74 26.28 10.40
N THR A 4 6.85 26.00 9.11
CA THR A 4 5.72 25.46 8.33
C THR A 4 5.41 24.05 8.84
N PHE A 5 4.13 23.67 8.83
CA PHE A 5 3.65 22.33 9.16
C PHE A 5 2.95 21.70 7.95
N GLY A 6 2.81 20.37 7.95
CA GLY A 6 2.14 19.65 6.88
C GLY A 6 1.62 18.28 7.30
N GLY A 7 0.91 17.63 6.38
CA GLY A 7 0.46 16.26 6.48
C GLY A 7 1.22 15.37 5.48
N ILE A 8 1.64 14.18 5.90
CA ILE A 8 2.26 13.20 5.01
C ILE A 8 1.50 11.88 5.11
N ASP A 9 0.91 11.48 4.00
CA ASP A 9 0.43 10.12 3.80
C ASP A 9 1.54 9.29 3.16
N PHE A 10 2.23 8.48 3.98
CA PHE A 10 3.17 7.48 3.50
C PHE A 10 2.41 6.18 3.22
N GLY A 11 1.81 6.04 2.05
CA GLY A 11 1.04 4.85 1.67
C GLY A 11 1.90 3.70 1.12
N THR A 12 1.33 2.49 1.07
CA THR A 12 2.04 1.29 0.58
C THR A 12 2.42 1.38 -0.89
N SER A 13 1.53 1.93 -1.71
CA SER A 13 1.72 2.02 -3.17
C SER A 13 2.02 3.44 -3.64
N ASN A 14 1.34 4.43 -3.09
CA ASN A 14 1.51 5.85 -3.39
C ASN A 14 1.54 6.64 -2.09
N SER A 15 2.20 7.79 -2.11
CA SER A 15 2.28 8.73 -1.00
C SER A 15 1.86 10.12 -1.47
N THR A 16 1.30 10.91 -0.56
CA THR A 16 0.92 12.31 -0.80
C THR A 16 1.43 13.21 0.33
N VAL A 17 1.58 14.50 0.02
CA VAL A 17 1.94 15.52 0.99
C VAL A 17 0.91 16.63 0.89
N GLY A 18 0.32 17.02 2.01
CA GLY A 18 -0.61 18.13 2.11
C GLY A 18 -0.04 19.27 2.95
N VAL A 19 -0.31 20.50 2.53
CA VAL A 19 0.05 21.75 3.23
C VAL A 19 -1.17 22.66 3.33
N ILE A 20 -1.09 23.71 4.15
CA ILE A 20 -2.10 24.76 4.19
C ILE A 20 -1.62 25.98 3.40
N GLU A 21 -2.36 26.35 2.36
CA GLU A 21 -2.15 27.55 1.55
C GLU A 21 -3.42 28.37 1.53
N ASP A 22 -3.32 29.68 1.76
CA ASP A 22 -4.48 30.60 1.79
C ASP A 22 -5.59 30.12 2.77
N GLY A 23 -5.19 29.47 3.86
CA GLY A 23 -6.10 28.91 4.86
C GLY A 23 -6.78 27.59 4.46
N GLN A 24 -6.54 27.07 3.26
CA GLN A 24 -7.13 25.83 2.71
C GLN A 24 -6.07 24.73 2.56
N PRO A 25 -6.44 23.44 2.72
CA PRO A 25 -5.53 22.35 2.43
C PRO A 25 -5.31 22.21 0.92
N ARG A 26 -4.04 22.00 0.53
CA ARG A 26 -3.63 21.69 -0.84
C ARG A 26 -2.58 20.59 -0.85
N LEU A 27 -2.59 19.78 -1.90
CA LEU A 27 -1.57 18.77 -2.12
C LEU A 27 -0.36 19.37 -2.82
N VAL A 28 0.82 18.97 -2.37
CA VAL A 28 2.10 19.37 -2.96
C VAL A 28 2.33 18.55 -4.24
N PRO A 29 2.70 19.17 -5.38
CA PRO A 29 3.19 18.44 -6.55
C PRO A 29 4.52 17.74 -6.23
N LEU A 30 4.53 16.40 -6.30
CA LEU A 30 5.68 15.58 -5.90
C LEU A 30 6.53 15.12 -7.09
N GLU A 31 5.94 14.95 -8.27
CA GLU A 31 6.65 14.59 -9.51
C GLU A 31 6.07 15.35 -10.71
N GLY A 32 6.70 16.46 -11.08
CA GLY A 32 6.13 17.38 -12.07
C GLY A 32 4.83 17.97 -11.53
N GLU A 33 3.75 17.84 -12.29
CA GLU A 33 2.41 18.27 -11.88
C GLU A 33 1.66 17.23 -11.03
N GLN A 34 2.22 16.03 -10.87
CA GLN A 34 1.56 14.94 -10.15
C GLN A 34 1.65 15.14 -8.63
N VAL A 35 0.50 15.16 -7.97
CA VAL A 35 0.38 15.29 -6.50
C VAL A 35 0.63 13.99 -5.73
N THR A 36 0.72 12.87 -6.43
CA THR A 36 1.05 11.56 -5.85
C THR A 36 2.48 11.17 -6.21
N LEU A 37 3.15 10.46 -5.30
CA LEU A 37 4.46 9.85 -5.51
C LEU A 37 4.37 8.36 -5.27
N PRO A 38 4.65 7.49 -6.25
CA PRO A 38 4.75 6.05 -5.99
C PRO A 38 5.75 5.76 -4.87
N SER A 39 5.36 4.91 -3.93
CA SER A 39 6.17 4.49 -2.77
C SER A 39 7.24 3.49 -3.20
N ALA A 40 8.15 3.96 -4.05
CA ALA A 40 9.20 3.22 -4.69
C ALA A 40 10.55 3.92 -4.48
N VAL A 41 11.58 3.14 -4.19
CA VAL A 41 12.98 3.57 -4.08
C VAL A 41 13.83 2.70 -4.99
N PHE A 42 14.60 3.31 -5.89
CA PHE A 42 15.53 2.62 -6.77
C PHE A 42 16.95 3.06 -6.45
N PHE A 43 17.77 2.09 -6.07
CA PHE A 43 19.22 2.28 -5.92
C PHE A 43 19.88 1.97 -7.25
N ASN A 44 20.28 3.02 -7.98
CA ASN A 44 20.98 2.90 -9.24
C ASN A 44 22.45 2.52 -8.98
N PHE A 45 22.93 1.48 -9.64
CA PHE A 45 24.29 0.97 -9.41
C PHE A 45 25.32 1.56 -10.39
N ASP A 46 24.88 2.16 -11.48
CA ASP A 46 25.72 2.79 -12.50
C ASP A 46 26.25 4.14 -12.02
N ASP A 47 25.38 4.96 -11.41
CA ASP A 47 25.74 6.32 -10.96
C ASP A 47 25.78 6.49 -9.43
N ASP A 48 25.54 5.42 -8.68
CA ASP A 48 25.50 5.38 -7.22
C ASP A 48 24.46 6.34 -6.59
N ARG A 49 23.42 6.73 -7.34
CA ARG A 49 22.34 7.58 -6.85
C ARG A 49 21.10 6.79 -6.45
N THR A 50 20.27 7.42 -5.63
CA THR A 50 18.96 6.90 -5.24
C THR A 50 17.87 7.73 -5.88
N TYR A 51 16.94 7.07 -6.55
CA TYR A 51 15.76 7.67 -7.16
C TYR A 51 14.51 7.19 -6.43
N VAL A 52 13.45 8.01 -6.46
CA VAL A 52 12.16 7.67 -5.86
C VAL A 52 11.02 7.95 -6.83
N GLY A 53 9.84 7.39 -6.58
CA GLY A 53 8.64 7.70 -7.36
C GLY A 53 8.56 6.98 -8.71
N ARG A 54 7.92 7.62 -9.68
CA ARG A 54 7.80 7.13 -11.06
C ARG A 54 9.17 6.97 -11.71
N ARG A 55 10.13 7.87 -11.43
CA ARG A 55 11.50 7.71 -11.94
C ARG A 55 12.14 6.40 -11.48
N ALA A 56 11.98 6.05 -10.21
CA ALA A 56 12.49 4.78 -9.67
C ALA A 56 11.90 3.56 -10.40
N ILE A 57 10.61 3.62 -10.75
CA ILE A 57 9.93 2.55 -11.49
C ILE A 57 10.38 2.52 -12.96
N ALA A 58 10.56 3.69 -13.59
CA ALA A 58 11.02 3.83 -14.96
C ALA A 58 12.44 3.27 -15.13
N ASP A 59 13.40 3.72 -14.33
CA ASP A 59 14.80 3.24 -14.38
C ASP A 59 14.85 1.71 -14.24
N TYR A 60 14.07 1.14 -13.31
CA TYR A 60 13.98 -0.31 -13.17
C TYR A 60 13.38 -1.02 -14.39
N THR A 61 12.34 -0.44 -14.99
CA THR A 61 11.65 -1.03 -16.15
C THR A 61 12.50 -0.94 -17.42
N ASP A 62 13.30 0.11 -17.55
CA ASP A 62 14.26 0.33 -18.64
C ASP A 62 15.51 -0.56 -18.51
N GLY A 63 15.58 -1.39 -17.48
CA GLY A 63 16.65 -2.37 -17.29
C GLY A 63 17.95 -1.79 -16.74
N VAL A 64 17.91 -0.59 -16.17
CA VAL A 64 19.07 0.03 -15.50
C VAL A 64 19.54 -0.87 -14.36
N GLU A 65 20.86 -1.03 -14.22
CA GLU A 65 21.39 -1.90 -13.17
C GLU A 65 21.10 -1.28 -11.80
N GLY A 66 20.40 -2.03 -10.95
CA GLY A 66 20.07 -1.51 -9.63
C GLY A 66 19.24 -2.43 -8.78
N ARG A 67 18.63 -1.83 -7.77
CA ARG A 67 17.70 -2.50 -6.86
C ARG A 67 16.50 -1.63 -6.56
N LEU A 68 15.33 -2.12 -6.96
CA LEU A 68 14.04 -1.53 -6.65
C LEU A 68 13.51 -2.05 -5.29
N MET A 69 12.93 -1.14 -4.53
CA MET A 69 12.15 -1.41 -3.32
C MET A 69 10.74 -0.85 -3.51
N ARG A 70 9.72 -1.67 -3.22
CA ARG A 70 8.30 -1.29 -3.22
C ARG A 70 7.59 -1.88 -2.01
N ALA A 71 6.37 -1.40 -1.73
CA ALA A 71 5.56 -1.81 -0.57
C ALA A 71 6.29 -1.63 0.78
N LEU A 72 7.10 -0.57 0.88
CA LEU A 72 7.94 -0.30 2.05
C LEU A 72 7.13 -0.10 3.34
N LYS A 73 5.91 0.44 3.26
CA LYS A 73 5.03 0.59 4.43
C LYS A 73 4.67 -0.76 5.05
N SER A 74 4.41 -1.78 4.23
CA SER A 74 4.08 -3.14 4.71
C SER A 74 5.24 -3.81 5.45
N VAL A 75 6.45 -3.27 5.34
CA VAL A 75 7.60 -3.75 6.11
C VAL A 75 7.44 -3.43 7.60
N LEU A 76 6.88 -2.26 7.96
CA LEU A 76 6.77 -1.76 9.34
C LEU A 76 6.06 -2.73 10.30
N GLY A 77 5.05 -3.46 9.81
CA GLY A 77 4.29 -4.45 10.57
C GLY A 77 4.81 -5.88 10.44
N SER A 78 6.01 -6.09 9.89
CA SER A 78 6.52 -7.42 9.57
C SER A 78 7.90 -7.67 10.19
N SER A 79 8.32 -8.94 10.24
CA SER A 79 9.67 -9.30 10.69
C SER A 79 10.80 -8.67 9.85
N LEU A 80 10.50 -8.19 8.63
CA LEU A 80 11.47 -7.55 7.75
C LEU A 80 11.94 -6.18 8.26
N VAL A 81 11.21 -5.53 9.18
CA VAL A 81 11.58 -4.18 9.66
C VAL A 81 12.97 -4.13 10.31
N HIS A 82 13.39 -5.23 10.94
CA HIS A 82 14.69 -5.36 11.59
C HIS A 82 15.75 -6.02 10.70
N GLU A 83 15.37 -6.47 9.50
CA GLU A 83 16.27 -7.10 8.56
C GLU A 83 17.11 -6.06 7.79
N LYS A 84 18.23 -6.53 7.25
CA LYS A 84 19.09 -5.73 6.38
C LYS A 84 19.09 -6.28 4.97
N THR A 85 19.14 -5.37 4.01
CA THR A 85 19.27 -5.69 2.60
C THR A 85 20.57 -5.15 2.04
N ARG A 86 21.22 -5.95 1.21
CA ARG A 86 22.49 -5.58 0.59
C ARG A 86 22.27 -4.65 -0.61
N ILE A 87 22.75 -3.42 -0.54
CA ILE A 87 22.80 -2.46 -1.64
C ILE A 87 24.26 -2.27 -2.05
N LYS A 88 24.66 -2.82 -3.21
CA LYS A 88 26.06 -2.98 -3.62
C LYS A 88 26.93 -3.57 -2.49
N LYS A 89 27.82 -2.77 -1.91
CA LYS A 89 28.74 -3.14 -0.82
C LYS A 89 28.19 -2.84 0.58
N ARG A 90 27.05 -2.14 0.69
CA ARG A 90 26.48 -1.68 1.96
C ARG A 90 25.34 -2.61 2.40
N GLN A 91 25.22 -2.83 3.70
CA GLN A 91 24.04 -3.44 4.32
C GLN A 91 23.18 -2.31 4.88
N MET A 92 21.96 -2.16 4.39
CA MET A 92 21.05 -1.10 4.79
C MET A 92 19.85 -1.71 5.51
N ALA A 93 19.44 -1.13 6.65
CA ALA A 93 18.20 -1.54 7.30
C ALA A 93 17.00 -1.04 6.50
N PHE A 94 15.87 -1.75 6.54
CA PHE A 94 14.66 -1.26 5.89
C PHE A 94 14.15 0.07 6.48
N THR A 95 14.35 0.28 7.78
CA THR A 95 14.04 1.55 8.45
C THR A 95 14.82 2.73 7.87
N ASP A 96 16.10 2.53 7.51
CA ASP A 96 16.91 3.55 6.82
C ASP A 96 16.33 3.87 5.43
N ILE A 97 15.86 2.86 4.71
CA ILE A 97 15.27 3.01 3.37
C ILE A 97 13.94 3.78 3.44
N ILE A 98 13.11 3.48 4.45
CA ILE A 98 11.89 4.22 4.74
C ILE A 98 12.24 5.68 5.08
N GLY A 99 13.25 5.89 5.92
CA GLY A 99 13.77 7.23 6.24
C GLY A 99 14.20 8.01 5.00
N LEU A 100 14.95 7.38 4.08
CA LEU A 100 15.34 8.01 2.80
C LEU A 100 14.14 8.44 1.97
N PHE A 101 13.08 7.63 1.92
CA PHE A 101 11.86 7.99 1.19
C PHE A 101 11.12 9.15 1.87
N ILE A 102 10.98 9.12 3.19
CA ILE A 102 10.38 10.22 3.97
C ILE A 102 11.17 11.52 3.81
N ALA A 103 12.50 11.45 3.73
CA ALA A 103 13.35 12.60 3.46
C ALA A 103 13.01 13.26 2.11
N GLN A 104 12.75 12.46 1.08
CA GLN A 104 12.34 12.99 -0.23
C GLN A 104 10.98 13.69 -0.20
N LEU A 105 10.02 13.18 0.59
CA LEU A 105 8.74 13.86 0.81
C LEU A 105 8.96 15.19 1.53
N LYS A 106 9.79 15.22 2.57
CA LYS A 106 10.16 16.44 3.29
C LYS A 106 10.81 17.47 2.37
N THR A 107 11.84 17.09 1.62
CA THR A 107 12.55 17.99 0.71
C THR A 107 11.61 18.63 -0.32
N ARG A 108 10.66 17.86 -0.87
CA ARG A 108 9.67 18.39 -1.82
C ARG A 108 8.66 19.33 -1.16
N MET A 109 8.23 19.01 0.06
CA MET A 109 7.38 19.89 0.86
C MET A 109 8.08 21.23 1.14
N GLU A 110 9.33 21.20 1.59
CA GLU A 110 10.13 22.40 1.89
C GLU A 110 10.42 23.23 0.63
N ALA A 111 10.68 22.57 -0.50
CA ALA A 111 10.88 23.24 -1.78
C ALA A 111 9.59 23.96 -2.26
N HIS A 112 8.43 23.36 -2.02
CA HIS A 112 7.14 23.95 -2.38
C HIS A 112 6.76 25.13 -1.48
N THR A 113 6.96 25.01 -0.16
CA THR A 113 6.61 26.06 0.81
C THR A 113 7.66 27.16 0.90
N GLY A 114 8.88 26.92 0.39
CA GLY A 114 10.02 27.83 0.51
C GLY A 114 10.56 27.98 1.92
N GLN A 115 10.12 27.12 2.86
CA GLN A 115 10.47 27.17 4.27
C GLN A 115 10.78 25.78 4.82
N ALA A 116 11.61 25.73 5.86
CA ALA A 116 11.85 24.49 6.59
C ALA A 116 10.56 24.00 7.28
N VAL A 117 10.30 22.70 7.20
CA VAL A 117 9.14 22.05 7.84
C VAL A 117 9.60 21.33 9.10
N GLY A 118 9.00 21.69 10.23
CA GLY A 118 9.32 21.12 11.55
C GLY A 118 8.24 20.15 12.03
N PRO A 119 7.02 20.66 12.30
CA PRO A 119 5.89 19.84 12.70
C PRO A 119 5.24 19.10 11.53
N VAL A 120 4.80 17.86 11.76
CA VAL A 120 4.12 17.05 10.74
C VAL A 120 3.08 16.13 11.35
N VAL A 121 1.97 15.92 10.64
CA VAL A 121 1.04 14.83 10.92
C VAL A 121 1.28 13.70 9.93
N LEU A 122 1.63 12.52 10.43
CA LEU A 122 1.80 11.31 9.62
C LEU A 122 0.51 10.48 9.63
N GLY A 123 0.08 10.05 8.44
CA GLY A 123 -0.97 9.05 8.29
C GLY A 123 -0.50 7.67 8.76
N ARG A 124 -1.38 6.95 9.46
CA ARG A 124 -1.20 5.53 9.78
C ARG A 124 -2.50 4.74 9.58
N PRO A 125 -2.41 3.43 9.27
CA PRO A 125 -3.58 2.57 9.32
C PRO A 125 -4.08 2.44 10.76
N VAL A 126 -5.33 2.02 10.92
CA VAL A 126 -5.91 1.67 12.22
C VAL A 126 -5.08 0.53 12.81
N GLN A 127 -4.77 -0.48 12.00
CA GLN A 127 -3.89 -1.58 12.36
C GLN A 127 -2.80 -1.83 11.29
N PHE A 128 -1.54 -1.71 11.68
CA PHE A 128 -0.39 -2.24 10.95
C PHE A 128 -0.35 -3.77 10.97
N VAL A 129 -0.72 -4.36 12.11
CA VAL A 129 -0.75 -5.82 12.35
C VAL A 129 -2.09 -6.21 12.97
N ASP A 130 -2.74 -7.24 12.43
CA ASP A 130 -4.03 -7.71 12.90
C ASP A 130 -3.95 -8.19 14.36
N ASP A 131 -4.89 -7.75 15.20
CA ASP A 131 -5.09 -8.20 16.58
C ASP A 131 -3.86 -8.14 17.52
N ASP A 132 -2.83 -7.35 17.19
CA ASP A 132 -1.62 -7.19 18.01
C ASP A 132 -1.32 -5.72 18.36
N ALA A 133 -1.81 -5.28 19.53
CA ALA A 133 -1.63 -3.90 19.97
C ALA A 133 -0.16 -3.52 20.21
N GLU A 134 0.72 -4.46 20.57
CA GLU A 134 2.13 -4.19 20.80
C GLU A 134 2.89 -4.03 19.48
N ALA A 135 2.68 -4.94 18.53
CA ALA A 135 3.24 -4.82 17.19
C ALA A 135 2.77 -3.54 16.48
N ASN A 136 1.51 -3.13 16.68
CA ASN A 136 0.99 -1.86 16.18
C ASN A 136 1.73 -0.64 16.76
N ARG A 137 1.98 -0.61 18.07
CA ARG A 137 2.78 0.46 18.69
C ARG A 137 4.21 0.45 18.16
N ASN A 138 4.81 -0.72 18.03
CA ASN A 138 6.18 -0.86 17.53
C ASN A 138 6.29 -0.36 16.07
N ALA A 139 5.36 -0.75 15.19
CA ALA A 139 5.32 -0.29 13.80
C ALA A 139 5.19 1.25 13.70
N GLN A 140 4.32 1.87 14.52
CA GLN A 140 4.22 3.34 14.59
C GLN A 140 5.53 3.96 15.08
N ASN A 141 6.15 3.41 16.13
CA ASN A 141 7.41 3.91 16.67
C ASN A 141 8.55 3.84 15.66
N GLU A 142 8.61 2.80 14.82
CA GLU A 142 9.61 2.70 13.75
C GLU A 142 9.40 3.77 12.67
N LEU A 143 8.14 4.06 12.30
CA LEU A 143 7.82 5.15 11.38
C LEU A 143 8.19 6.52 11.98
N GLU A 144 7.90 6.72 13.27
CA GLU A 144 8.25 7.93 14.00
C GLU A 144 9.78 8.13 14.02
N ARG A 145 10.54 7.10 14.39
CA ARG A 145 12.02 7.14 14.40
C ARG A 145 12.58 7.44 13.02
N ALA A 146 12.03 6.82 11.97
CA ALA A 146 12.45 7.08 10.60
C ALA A 146 12.25 8.55 10.20
N ALA A 147 11.13 9.15 10.60
CA ALA A 147 10.84 10.57 10.37
C ALA A 147 11.71 11.51 11.24
N GLN A 148 11.88 11.21 12.53
CA GLN A 148 12.77 11.97 13.42
C GLN A 148 14.21 12.02 12.89
N ALA A 149 14.70 10.90 12.35
CA ALA A 149 16.02 10.82 11.73
C ALA A 149 16.18 11.76 10.50
N GLN A 150 15.08 12.17 9.85
CA GLN A 150 15.10 13.16 8.76
C GLN A 150 14.88 14.60 9.25
N GLY A 151 14.88 14.82 10.57
CA GLY A 151 14.80 16.13 11.20
C GLY A 151 13.38 16.69 11.31
N PHE A 152 12.34 15.85 11.30
CA PHE A 152 11.03 16.25 11.83
C PHE A 152 11.12 16.35 13.36
N ARG A 153 10.64 17.45 13.94
CA ARG A 153 10.79 17.72 15.39
C ARG A 153 9.54 17.30 16.16
N ASP A 154 8.38 17.74 15.68
CA ASP A 154 7.08 17.49 16.30
C ASP A 154 6.25 16.60 15.38
N ILE A 155 6.10 15.34 15.75
CA ILE A 155 5.37 14.34 14.94
C ILE A 155 4.09 13.97 15.67
N ALA A 156 2.97 14.12 14.99
CA ALA A 156 1.70 13.56 15.43
C ALA A 156 1.23 12.51 14.42
N PHE A 157 0.41 11.57 14.88
CA PHE A 157 -0.22 10.57 14.02
C PHE A 157 -1.71 10.84 13.89
N GLN A 158 -2.27 10.40 12.76
CA GLN A 158 -3.70 10.35 12.53
C GLN A 158 -4.05 9.08 11.74
N TYR A 159 -5.20 8.49 12.05
CA TYR A 159 -5.70 7.36 11.28
C TYR A 159 -6.09 7.82 9.87
N GLU A 160 -5.64 7.10 8.87
CA GLU A 160 -5.95 7.31 7.45
C GLU A 160 -7.45 7.48 7.16
N PRO A 161 -8.36 6.58 7.63
CA PRO A 161 -9.80 6.78 7.41
C PRO A 161 -10.36 8.02 8.14
N ILE A 162 -9.72 8.49 9.22
CA ILE A 162 -10.14 9.72 9.89
C ILE A 162 -9.66 10.94 9.12
N ALA A 163 -8.44 10.91 8.56
CA ALA A 163 -7.99 11.98 7.66
C ALA A 163 -8.91 12.09 6.43
N ALA A 164 -9.27 10.95 5.81
CA ALA A 164 -10.24 10.93 4.72
C ALA A 164 -11.62 11.49 5.15
N ALA A 165 -12.09 11.19 6.37
CA ALA A 165 -13.32 11.78 6.92
C ALA A 165 -13.25 13.31 7.00
N LEU A 166 -12.11 13.87 7.44
CA LEU A 166 -11.93 15.32 7.55
C LEU A 166 -12.02 16.00 6.18
N ASP A 167 -11.45 15.40 5.13
CA ASP A 167 -11.59 15.91 3.77
C ASP A 167 -13.04 15.84 3.27
N TYR A 168 -13.71 14.70 3.49
CA TYR A 168 -15.11 14.52 3.12
C TYR A 168 -16.02 15.55 3.80
N GLU A 169 -15.82 15.80 5.09
CA GLU A 169 -16.67 16.69 5.89
C GLU A 169 -16.77 18.11 5.32
N ARG A 170 -15.74 18.59 4.60
CA ARG A 170 -15.77 19.91 3.93
C ARG A 170 -16.89 20.04 2.89
N THR A 171 -17.34 18.90 2.35
CA THR A 171 -18.37 18.84 1.32
C THR A 171 -19.78 18.64 1.89
N VAL A 172 -19.86 18.34 3.18
CA VAL A 172 -21.11 18.01 3.89
C VAL A 172 -21.85 19.30 4.25
N GLN A 173 -23.19 19.29 4.13
CA GLN A 173 -24.04 20.46 4.41
C GLN A 173 -24.87 20.33 5.69
N ARG A 174 -24.99 19.11 6.24
CA ARG A 174 -25.78 18.80 7.44
C ARG A 174 -25.15 17.65 8.19
N GLU A 175 -25.49 17.47 9.46
CA GLU A 175 -25.02 16.31 10.21
C GLU A 175 -25.48 15.00 9.57
N GLU A 176 -24.54 14.07 9.35
CA GLU A 176 -24.83 12.72 8.89
C GLU A 176 -23.81 11.70 9.41
N LEU A 177 -24.20 10.42 9.45
CA LEU A 177 -23.31 9.31 9.76
C LEU A 177 -22.70 8.78 8.47
N ALA A 178 -21.37 8.76 8.41
CA ALA A 178 -20.60 8.25 7.29
C ALA A 178 -19.79 7.02 7.69
N LEU A 179 -19.84 5.99 6.85
CA LEU A 179 -18.88 4.89 6.87
C LEU A 179 -17.75 5.25 5.92
N ILE A 180 -16.57 5.49 6.46
CA ILE A 180 -15.35 5.69 5.68
C ILE A 180 -14.72 4.32 5.42
N VAL A 181 -14.43 4.06 4.16
CA VAL A 181 -13.81 2.84 3.67
C VAL A 181 -12.52 3.25 2.96
N ASP A 182 -11.38 3.00 3.60
CA ASP A 182 -10.06 3.21 3.03
C ASP A 182 -9.41 1.87 2.69
N MET A 183 -9.40 1.48 1.42
CA MET A 183 -8.73 0.26 0.98
C MET A 183 -7.50 0.59 0.14
N GLY A 184 -6.35 0.65 0.83
CA GLY A 184 -5.06 0.95 0.25
C GLY A 184 -4.35 -0.25 -0.36
N GLY A 185 -3.04 -0.11 -0.51
CA GLY A 185 -2.17 -1.16 -1.03
C GLY A 185 -1.93 -2.30 -0.04
N GLY A 186 -1.78 -2.01 1.25
CA GLY A 186 -1.42 -3.02 2.26
C GLY A 186 -2.44 -3.24 3.38
N THR A 187 -3.39 -2.32 3.59
CA THR A 187 -4.41 -2.39 4.64
C THR A 187 -5.75 -1.94 4.10
N SER A 188 -6.81 -2.39 4.77
CA SER A 188 -8.17 -1.88 4.61
C SER A 188 -8.67 -1.41 5.97
N ASP A 189 -9.00 -0.14 6.06
CA ASP A 189 -9.32 0.57 7.28
C ASP A 189 -10.72 1.20 7.18
N PHE A 190 -11.49 1.09 8.26
CA PHE A 190 -12.89 1.47 8.30
C PHE A 190 -13.17 2.32 9.53
N SER A 191 -13.89 3.42 9.34
CA SER A 191 -14.33 4.28 10.44
C SER A 191 -15.78 4.66 10.27
N VAL A 192 -16.57 4.55 11.34
CA VAL A 192 -17.90 5.17 11.41
C VAL A 192 -17.72 6.52 12.09
N VAL A 193 -18.07 7.58 11.38
CA VAL A 193 -17.86 8.96 11.83
C VAL A 193 -19.15 9.76 11.68
N ARG A 194 -19.38 10.65 12.64
CA ARG A 194 -20.39 11.70 12.55
C ARG A 194 -19.73 12.93 11.94
N VAL A 195 -20.16 13.30 10.75
CA VAL A 195 -19.65 14.49 10.05
C VAL A 195 -20.69 15.59 10.08
N SER A 196 -20.29 16.82 10.43
CA SER A 196 -21.18 17.98 10.36
C SER A 196 -20.43 19.30 10.26
N PRO A 197 -20.98 20.31 9.54
CA PRO A 197 -20.37 21.64 9.47
C PRO A 197 -20.21 22.31 10.84
N GLU A 198 -21.15 22.07 11.74
CA GLU A 198 -21.17 22.67 13.09
C GLU A 198 -20.12 22.03 14.01
N ARG A 199 -19.87 20.72 13.89
CA ARG A 199 -18.86 20.01 14.67
C ARG A 199 -17.45 20.15 14.08
N ALA A 200 -17.34 20.42 12.78
CA ALA A 200 -16.07 20.63 12.10
C ALA A 200 -15.21 21.74 12.75
N VAL A 201 -15.86 22.73 13.39
CA VAL A 201 -15.18 23.85 14.10
C VAL A 201 -14.88 23.56 15.57
N ALA A 202 -15.31 22.42 16.11
CA ALA A 202 -15.08 22.08 17.51
C ALA A 202 -13.60 21.69 17.76
N ALA A 203 -13.06 22.12 18.90
CA ALA A 203 -11.69 21.81 19.30
C ALA A 203 -11.51 20.31 19.64
N ASP A 204 -12.47 19.74 20.37
CA ASP A 204 -12.53 18.31 20.66
C ASP A 204 -13.56 17.64 19.75
N ARG A 205 -13.09 16.64 19.01
CA ARG A 205 -13.86 15.85 18.04
C ARG A 205 -13.77 14.36 18.30
N SER A 206 -13.25 13.97 19.47
CA SER A 206 -13.12 12.57 19.85
C SER A 206 -14.47 11.84 19.84
N GLY A 207 -15.54 12.52 20.26
CA GLY A 207 -16.91 11.99 20.25
C GLY A 207 -17.56 11.86 18.86
N ASP A 208 -16.95 12.42 17.81
CA ASP A 208 -17.46 12.28 16.43
C ASP A 208 -17.03 10.95 15.79
N ILE A 209 -15.97 10.32 16.32
CA ILE A 209 -15.44 9.04 15.86
C ILE A 209 -16.12 7.93 16.65
N LEU A 210 -17.11 7.26 16.06
CA LEU A 210 -17.91 6.26 16.77
C LEU A 210 -17.20 4.91 16.88
N ALA A 211 -16.51 4.50 15.81
CA ALA A 211 -15.64 3.31 15.82
C ALA A 211 -14.62 3.37 14.69
N ASN A 212 -13.51 2.65 14.87
CA ASN A 212 -12.52 2.39 13.83
C ASN A 212 -12.01 0.95 13.95
N ARG A 213 -11.81 0.28 12.80
CA ARG A 213 -11.11 -1.01 12.71
C ARG A 213 -10.29 -1.08 11.44
N GLY A 214 -9.27 -1.92 11.43
CA GLY A 214 -8.48 -2.23 10.25
C GLY A 214 -8.40 -3.73 10.02
N VAL A 215 -7.89 -4.10 8.85
CA VAL A 215 -7.44 -5.46 8.54
C VAL A 215 -6.27 -5.39 7.55
N HIS A 216 -5.26 -6.23 7.75
CA HIS A 216 -4.07 -6.32 6.90
C HIS A 216 -4.37 -7.09 5.60
N ILE A 217 -5.28 -6.52 4.81
CA ILE A 217 -5.64 -6.97 3.47
C ILE A 217 -5.71 -5.72 2.59
N GLY A 218 -4.89 -5.69 1.53
CA GLY A 218 -4.92 -4.60 0.56
C GLY A 218 -4.76 -5.08 -0.88
N GLY A 219 -4.54 -4.12 -1.78
CA GLY A 219 -4.32 -4.40 -3.20
C GLY A 219 -3.14 -5.34 -3.48
N THR A 220 -2.07 -5.26 -2.68
CA THR A 220 -0.90 -6.14 -2.85
C THR A 220 -1.19 -7.59 -2.46
N ASP A 221 -2.14 -7.84 -1.55
CA ASP A 221 -2.62 -9.20 -1.26
C ASP A 221 -3.45 -9.75 -2.43
N PHE A 222 -4.30 -8.93 -3.03
CA PHE A 222 -5.05 -9.32 -4.22
C PHE A 222 -4.10 -9.62 -5.39
N ASP A 223 -3.07 -8.80 -5.60
CA ASP A 223 -2.03 -9.05 -6.59
C ASP A 223 -1.31 -10.38 -6.32
N ARG A 224 -0.93 -10.63 -5.06
CA ARG A 224 -0.25 -11.86 -4.63
C ARG A 224 -1.12 -13.09 -4.87
N LEU A 225 -2.38 -13.04 -4.46
CA LEU A 225 -3.34 -14.13 -4.62
C LEU A 225 -3.60 -14.43 -6.09
N LEU A 226 -3.81 -13.38 -6.90
CA LEU A 226 -3.95 -13.51 -8.35
C LEU A 226 -2.70 -14.13 -8.97
N SER A 227 -1.51 -13.63 -8.62
CA SER A 227 -0.22 -14.12 -9.12
C SER A 227 -0.01 -15.59 -8.79
N ILE A 228 -0.31 -16.00 -7.55
CA ILE A 228 -0.18 -17.40 -7.11
C ILE A 228 -1.12 -18.33 -7.88
N ASP A 229 -2.38 -17.93 -8.09
CA ASP A 229 -3.34 -18.76 -8.81
C ASP A 229 -3.08 -18.83 -10.32
N SER A 230 -2.36 -17.85 -10.88
CA SER A 230 -2.13 -17.72 -12.32
C SER A 230 -0.64 -17.79 -12.68
N VAL A 231 0.05 -16.65 -12.67
CA VAL A 231 1.43 -16.47 -13.15
C VAL A 231 2.43 -17.42 -12.48
N MET A 232 2.34 -17.67 -11.18
CA MET A 232 3.29 -18.53 -10.49
C MET A 232 3.21 -19.99 -10.96
N ARG A 233 2.06 -20.44 -11.50
CA ARG A 233 1.94 -21.78 -12.09
C ARG A 233 2.82 -21.93 -13.33
N GLU A 234 2.92 -20.88 -14.14
CA GLU A 234 3.83 -20.82 -15.30
C GLU A 234 5.32 -20.77 -14.93
N LEU A 235 5.62 -20.61 -13.64
CA LEU A 235 6.96 -20.65 -13.07
C LEU A 235 7.24 -21.94 -12.28
N GLY A 236 6.25 -22.82 -12.15
CA GLY A 236 6.40 -24.12 -11.49
C GLY A 236 5.69 -24.26 -10.15
N TYR A 237 4.88 -23.30 -9.73
CA TYR A 237 4.03 -23.46 -8.54
C TYR A 237 3.08 -24.65 -8.72
N LEU A 238 2.93 -25.47 -7.67
CA LEU A 238 2.22 -26.76 -7.67
C LEU A 238 2.81 -27.85 -8.58
N THR A 239 3.99 -27.63 -9.16
CA THR A 239 4.72 -28.72 -9.83
C THR A 239 5.14 -29.76 -8.80
N GLN A 240 5.02 -31.05 -9.14
CA GLN A 240 5.48 -32.16 -8.31
C GLN A 240 6.99 -32.36 -8.41
N THR A 241 7.59 -32.98 -7.40
CA THR A 241 8.93 -33.55 -7.49
C THR A 241 8.97 -34.71 -8.49
N LYS A 242 10.15 -35.02 -9.04
CA LYS A 242 10.34 -36.12 -10.01
C LYS A 242 9.88 -37.48 -9.49
N ASP A 243 9.94 -37.70 -8.18
CA ASP A 243 9.46 -38.91 -7.53
C ASP A 243 7.94 -38.91 -7.26
N GLY A 244 7.23 -37.82 -7.60
CA GLY A 244 5.77 -37.68 -7.49
C GLY A 244 5.23 -37.58 -6.05
N LYS A 245 6.10 -37.54 -5.03
CA LYS A 245 5.67 -37.66 -3.63
C LYS A 245 5.12 -36.37 -3.04
N ARG A 246 5.57 -35.21 -3.53
CA ARG A 246 5.21 -33.90 -3.01
C ARG A 246 5.24 -32.83 -4.09
N ASN A 247 4.60 -31.70 -3.81
CA ASN A 247 4.81 -30.49 -4.59
C ASN A 247 6.12 -29.82 -4.20
N LEU A 248 6.68 -29.04 -5.13
CA LEU A 248 7.80 -28.16 -4.87
C LEU A 248 7.47 -27.18 -3.72
N PRO A 249 8.44 -26.84 -2.86
CA PRO A 249 8.27 -25.85 -1.81
C PRO A 249 7.63 -24.54 -2.31
N ALA A 250 6.49 -24.18 -1.74
CA ALA A 250 5.70 -23.01 -2.14
C ALA A 250 6.39 -21.67 -1.81
N ALA A 251 7.32 -21.65 -0.85
CA ALA A 251 7.88 -20.44 -0.28
C ALA A 251 8.49 -19.49 -1.34
N TYR A 252 9.23 -20.01 -2.32
CA TYR A 252 9.87 -19.19 -3.35
C TYR A 252 8.87 -18.50 -4.28
N PHE A 253 7.76 -19.18 -4.59
CA PHE A 253 6.69 -18.63 -5.41
C PHE A 253 5.90 -17.58 -4.63
N VAL A 254 5.62 -17.84 -3.35
CA VAL A 254 4.97 -16.87 -2.46
C VAL A 254 5.85 -15.62 -2.28
N ASP A 255 7.16 -15.79 -2.10
CA ASP A 255 8.12 -14.68 -2.00
C ASP A 255 8.17 -13.83 -3.28
N LEU A 256 8.15 -14.47 -4.46
CA LEU A 256 8.14 -13.77 -5.74
C LEU A 256 6.81 -13.03 -5.99
N ALA A 257 5.70 -13.60 -5.52
CA ALA A 257 4.37 -12.99 -5.61
C ALA A 257 4.13 -11.88 -4.57
N THR A 258 5.00 -11.72 -3.58
CA THR A 258 4.84 -10.75 -2.48
C THR A 258 5.81 -9.60 -2.64
N TRP A 259 5.32 -8.42 -3.05
CA TRP A 259 6.10 -7.22 -3.37
C TRP A 259 7.34 -6.97 -2.48
N GLN A 260 7.16 -6.86 -1.17
CA GLN A 260 8.23 -6.55 -0.22
C GLN A 260 9.23 -7.70 0.01
N ARG A 261 8.91 -8.93 -0.40
CA ARG A 261 9.72 -10.15 -0.19
C ARG A 261 10.51 -10.55 -1.45
N ILE A 262 10.21 -10.00 -2.62
CA ILE A 262 10.87 -10.32 -3.89
C ILE A 262 12.40 -10.26 -3.77
N ASN A 263 12.93 -9.26 -3.05
CA ASN A 263 14.38 -9.08 -2.90
C ASN A 263 15.08 -10.20 -2.11
N LEU A 264 14.36 -11.04 -1.36
CA LEU A 264 14.90 -12.21 -0.67
C LEU A 264 15.41 -13.28 -1.65
N LEU A 265 14.82 -13.32 -2.85
CA LEU A 265 15.19 -14.26 -3.91
C LEU A 265 16.47 -13.88 -4.65
N TYR A 266 16.94 -12.64 -4.52
CA TYR A 266 18.15 -12.15 -5.20
C TYR A 266 19.45 -12.43 -4.44
N THR A 267 19.41 -13.31 -3.44
CA THR A 267 20.56 -13.67 -2.62
C THR A 267 21.32 -14.86 -3.21
N PRO A 268 22.64 -15.00 -2.95
CA PRO A 268 23.39 -16.19 -3.36
C PRO A 268 22.79 -17.50 -2.81
N LYS A 269 22.28 -17.47 -1.58
CA LYS A 269 21.59 -18.59 -0.95
C LYS A 269 20.36 -19.01 -1.76
N ALA A 270 19.48 -18.06 -2.08
CA ALA A 270 18.29 -18.35 -2.89
C ALA A 270 18.64 -18.93 -4.27
N ARG A 271 19.72 -18.47 -4.92
CA ARG A 271 20.18 -19.05 -6.20
C ARG A 271 20.55 -20.54 -6.10
N ILE A 272 21.24 -20.92 -5.03
CA ILE A 272 21.60 -22.32 -4.77
C ILE A 272 20.33 -23.15 -4.55
N GLU A 273 19.42 -22.65 -3.71
CA GLU A 273 18.16 -23.32 -3.40
C GLU A 273 17.26 -23.47 -4.63
N LEU A 274 17.17 -22.45 -5.50
CA LEU A 274 16.42 -22.54 -6.76
C LEU A 274 17.04 -23.54 -7.74
N SER A 275 18.37 -23.69 -7.75
CA SER A 275 19.05 -24.70 -8.55
C SER A 275 18.71 -26.12 -8.07
N GLN A 276 18.61 -26.32 -6.76
CA GLN A 276 18.16 -27.59 -6.17
C GLN A 276 16.68 -27.84 -6.48
N LEU A 277 15.83 -26.81 -6.35
CA LEU A 277 14.42 -26.85 -6.70
C LEU A 277 14.21 -27.34 -8.14
N ARG A 278 14.99 -26.80 -9.08
CA ARG A 278 14.99 -27.20 -10.50
C ARG A 278 15.39 -28.66 -10.68
N TYR A 279 16.41 -29.13 -9.94
CA TYR A 279 16.85 -30.52 -10.03
C TYR A 279 15.77 -31.50 -9.56
N GLU A 280 15.02 -31.14 -8.52
CA GLU A 280 13.93 -31.97 -7.98
C GLU A 280 12.63 -31.91 -8.82
N ALA A 281 12.43 -30.87 -9.63
CA ALA A 281 11.17 -30.62 -10.34
C ALA A 281 10.87 -31.65 -11.45
N ALA A 282 9.62 -32.14 -11.48
CA ALA A 282 9.10 -32.92 -12.60
C ALA A 282 8.95 -32.08 -13.88
N ARG A 283 8.76 -30.76 -13.75
CA ARG A 283 8.75 -29.78 -14.84
C ARG A 283 9.88 -28.76 -14.67
N PRO A 284 11.14 -29.16 -14.95
CA PRO A 284 12.29 -28.28 -14.77
C PRO A 284 12.24 -27.04 -15.69
N ASP A 285 11.55 -27.13 -16.83
CA ASP A 285 11.34 -26.03 -17.78
C ASP A 285 10.57 -24.84 -17.17
N LEU A 286 9.62 -25.10 -16.28
CA LEU A 286 8.89 -24.03 -15.58
C LEU A 286 9.79 -23.37 -14.53
N VAL A 287 10.57 -24.16 -13.81
CA VAL A 287 11.53 -23.66 -12.81
C VAL A 287 12.69 -22.91 -13.47
N ASP A 288 13.06 -23.27 -14.70
CA ASP A 288 14.01 -22.50 -15.50
C ASP A 288 13.52 -21.06 -15.71
N ARG A 289 12.24 -20.87 -16.04
CA ARG A 289 11.65 -19.51 -16.14
C ARG A 289 11.73 -18.75 -14.82
N LEU A 290 11.43 -19.42 -13.69
CA LEU A 290 11.57 -18.84 -12.36
C LEU A 290 13.00 -18.36 -12.11
N ILE A 291 13.98 -19.23 -12.39
CA ILE A 291 15.40 -18.92 -12.24
C ILE A 291 15.76 -17.72 -13.10
N THR A 292 15.36 -17.69 -14.37
CA THR A 292 15.66 -16.58 -15.28
C THR A 292 15.11 -15.26 -14.74
N ILE A 293 13.86 -15.22 -14.25
CA ILE A 293 13.26 -14.03 -13.64
C ILE A 293 14.05 -13.56 -12.42
N VAL A 294 14.50 -14.50 -11.58
CA VAL A 294 15.25 -14.18 -10.37
C VAL A 294 16.68 -13.71 -10.68
N GLU A 295 17.34 -14.34 -11.65
CA GLU A 295 18.71 -14.00 -12.06
C GLU A 295 18.80 -12.59 -12.64
N HIS A 296 17.83 -12.22 -13.49
CA HIS A 296 17.73 -10.90 -14.11
C HIS A 296 16.96 -9.88 -13.26
N ARG A 297 16.50 -10.28 -12.06
CA ARG A 297 15.79 -9.43 -11.09
C ARG A 297 14.48 -8.83 -11.60
N TRP A 298 13.74 -9.54 -12.43
CA TRP A 298 12.45 -9.08 -12.97
C TRP A 298 11.24 -9.33 -12.08
N GLY A 299 11.43 -9.74 -10.82
CA GLY A 299 10.31 -10.04 -9.92
C GLY A 299 9.33 -8.88 -9.75
N HIS A 300 9.82 -7.64 -9.60
CA HIS A 300 8.93 -6.47 -9.48
C HIS A 300 8.27 -6.11 -10.83
N ALA A 301 8.95 -6.37 -11.95
CA ALA A 301 8.40 -6.15 -13.29
C ALA A 301 7.28 -7.14 -13.59
N LEU A 302 7.40 -8.38 -13.10
CA LEU A 302 6.36 -9.40 -13.14
C LEU A 302 5.19 -9.03 -12.24
N ALA A 303 5.45 -8.67 -10.98
CA ALA A 303 4.41 -8.24 -10.04
C ALA A 303 3.62 -7.04 -10.58
N GLY A 304 4.29 -6.07 -11.22
CA GLY A 304 3.62 -4.92 -11.85
C GLY A 304 2.76 -5.29 -13.05
N ARG A 305 3.09 -6.35 -13.80
CA ARG A 305 2.22 -6.89 -14.86
C ARG A 305 0.95 -7.50 -14.28
N VAL A 306 1.07 -8.23 -13.18
CA VAL A 306 -0.10 -8.79 -12.46
C VAL A 306 -0.99 -7.69 -11.89
N GLU A 307 -0.40 -6.68 -11.25
CA GLU A 307 -1.12 -5.49 -10.74
C GLU A 307 -1.92 -4.80 -11.86
N ARG A 308 -1.31 -4.59 -13.03
CA ARG A 308 -2.00 -4.01 -14.20
C ARG A 308 -3.14 -4.87 -14.70
N ALA A 309 -2.98 -6.19 -14.77
CA ALA A 309 -4.05 -7.09 -15.18
C ALA A 309 -5.21 -7.08 -14.18
N ARG A 310 -4.92 -7.06 -12.87
CA ARG A 310 -5.94 -6.89 -11.83
C ARG A 310 -6.72 -5.60 -12.02
N ILE A 311 -6.02 -4.47 -12.21
CA ILE A 311 -6.64 -3.16 -12.44
C ILE A 311 -7.50 -3.17 -13.72
N ALA A 312 -7.02 -3.78 -14.80
CA ALA A 312 -7.79 -3.91 -16.04
C ALA A 312 -9.09 -4.72 -15.83
N MET A 313 -9.01 -5.79 -15.03
CA MET A 313 -10.17 -6.61 -14.66
C MET A 313 -11.18 -5.88 -13.76
N THR A 314 -10.93 -4.66 -13.30
CA THR A 314 -11.97 -3.82 -12.68
C THR A 314 -13.07 -3.46 -13.67
N ASN A 315 -12.71 -3.17 -14.93
CA ASN A 315 -13.64 -2.71 -15.97
C ASN A 315 -13.84 -3.71 -17.11
N ALA A 316 -13.01 -4.76 -17.21
CA ALA A 316 -13.17 -5.85 -18.17
C ALA A 316 -13.41 -7.21 -17.49
N PRO A 317 -14.14 -8.16 -18.12
CA PRO A 317 -14.35 -9.51 -17.58
C PRO A 317 -13.09 -10.37 -17.60
N ALA A 318 -12.08 -9.98 -18.38
CA ALA A 318 -10.81 -10.68 -18.52
C ALA A 318 -9.65 -9.71 -18.75
N ALA A 319 -8.44 -10.18 -18.51
CA ALA A 319 -7.20 -9.51 -18.86
C ALA A 319 -6.14 -10.56 -19.29
N HIS A 320 -5.17 -10.12 -20.08
CA HIS A 320 -4.04 -10.94 -20.47
C HIS A 320 -2.75 -10.39 -19.86
N VAL A 321 -1.94 -11.26 -19.25
CA VAL A 321 -0.59 -10.94 -18.84
C VAL A 321 0.37 -11.53 -19.83
N ASP A 322 1.00 -10.67 -20.63
CA ASP A 322 2.11 -11.05 -21.48
C ASP A 322 3.44 -10.81 -20.75
N VAL A 323 4.17 -11.89 -20.51
CA VAL A 323 5.52 -11.85 -19.96
C VAL A 323 6.48 -12.02 -21.11
N ASP A 324 6.87 -10.88 -21.68
CA ASP A 324 7.99 -10.77 -22.61
C ASP A 324 9.19 -10.15 -21.88
N LEU A 325 9.97 -11.03 -21.24
CA LEU A 325 11.20 -10.67 -20.54
C LEU A 325 12.33 -11.54 -21.11
N THR A 326 13.56 -11.04 -21.19
CA THR A 326 14.65 -11.74 -21.88
C THR A 326 14.87 -13.17 -21.35
N GLY A 327 14.49 -14.20 -22.10
CA GLY A 327 14.64 -15.60 -21.65
C GLY A 327 13.48 -16.14 -20.80
N ALA A 328 12.41 -15.37 -20.61
CA ALA A 328 11.15 -15.82 -20.03
C ALA A 328 9.99 -15.25 -20.85
N HIS A 329 9.44 -16.07 -21.77
CA HIS A 329 8.35 -15.71 -22.65
C HIS A 329 7.13 -16.60 -22.39
N PHE A 330 6.04 -16.04 -21.86
CA PHE A 330 4.78 -16.73 -21.66
C PHE A 330 3.62 -15.76 -21.47
N GLY A 331 2.42 -16.19 -21.89
CA GLY A 331 1.18 -15.43 -21.72
C GLY A 331 0.23 -16.15 -20.76
N VAL A 332 -0.54 -15.37 -19.99
CA VAL A 332 -1.56 -15.90 -19.07
C VAL A 332 -2.86 -15.14 -19.23
N ASP A 333 -3.91 -15.84 -19.64
CA ASP A 333 -5.27 -15.32 -19.63
C ASP A 333 -5.86 -15.39 -18.22
N MET A 334 -6.45 -14.29 -17.78
CA MET A 334 -7.06 -14.13 -16.46
C MET A 334 -8.52 -13.75 -16.62
N MET A 335 -9.38 -14.44 -15.89
CA MET A 335 -10.82 -14.17 -15.86
C MET A 335 -11.18 -13.53 -14.50
N ARG A 336 -12.00 -12.47 -14.54
CA ARG A 336 -12.48 -11.79 -13.34
C ARG A 336 -13.19 -12.75 -12.39
N GLU A 337 -14.02 -13.64 -12.91
CA GLU A 337 -14.77 -14.62 -12.08
C GLU A 337 -13.83 -15.51 -11.27
N ARG A 338 -12.74 -16.00 -11.89
CA ARG A 338 -11.73 -16.80 -11.21
C ARG A 338 -10.93 -15.97 -10.20
N PHE A 339 -10.58 -14.73 -10.54
CA PHE A 339 -9.95 -13.82 -9.61
C PHE A 339 -10.83 -13.54 -8.38
N GLU A 340 -12.13 -13.25 -8.58
CA GLU A 340 -13.11 -13.05 -7.50
C GLU A 340 -13.20 -14.28 -6.60
N ALA A 341 -13.23 -15.50 -7.18
CA ALA A 341 -13.20 -16.73 -6.40
C ALA A 341 -11.93 -16.88 -5.56
N THR A 342 -10.77 -16.50 -6.10
CA THR A 342 -9.47 -16.58 -5.41
C THR A 342 -9.36 -15.60 -4.24
N ILE A 343 -10.00 -14.43 -4.32
CA ILE A 343 -9.95 -13.43 -3.24
C ILE A 343 -11.14 -13.48 -2.27
N LEU A 344 -12.07 -14.43 -2.45
CA LEU A 344 -13.33 -14.47 -1.70
C LEU A 344 -13.12 -14.42 -0.18
N GLN A 345 -12.24 -15.29 0.35
CA GLN A 345 -11.94 -15.32 1.79
C GLN A 345 -11.32 -14.01 2.30
N ALA A 346 -10.53 -13.33 1.48
CA ALA A 346 -9.95 -12.04 1.86
C ALA A 346 -11.04 -10.95 1.89
N VAL A 347 -11.98 -10.99 0.94
CA VAL A 347 -13.13 -10.07 0.94
C VAL A 347 -14.08 -10.36 2.11
N GLU A 348 -14.31 -11.63 2.47
CA GLU A 348 -15.11 -12.00 3.63
C GLU A 348 -14.54 -11.41 4.93
N ARG A 349 -13.22 -11.53 5.13
CA ARG A 349 -12.53 -10.89 6.26
C ARG A 349 -12.68 -9.37 6.26
N VAL A 350 -12.63 -8.74 5.09
CA VAL A 350 -12.89 -7.30 4.95
C VAL A 350 -14.33 -6.95 5.38
N THR A 351 -15.33 -7.67 4.87
CA THR A 351 -16.73 -7.42 5.23
C THR A 351 -17.04 -7.71 6.69
N ASP A 352 -16.41 -8.72 7.28
CA ASP A 352 -16.51 -9.02 8.71
C ASP A 352 -15.96 -7.87 9.56
N THR A 353 -14.84 -7.25 9.13
CA THR A 353 -14.30 -6.08 9.80
C THR A 353 -15.25 -4.89 9.69
N VAL A 354 -15.86 -4.63 8.53
CA VAL A 354 -16.90 -3.57 8.40
C VAL A 354 -18.07 -3.83 9.34
N ALA A 355 -18.59 -5.05 9.38
CA ALA A 355 -19.71 -5.42 10.25
C ALA A 355 -19.37 -5.21 11.74
N LYS A 356 -18.14 -5.57 12.15
CA LYS A 356 -17.64 -5.31 13.51
C LYS A 356 -17.51 -3.82 13.80
N THR A 357 -17.08 -3.00 12.84
CA THR A 357 -17.00 -1.53 13.00
C THR A 357 -18.37 -0.92 13.24
N LEU A 358 -19.40 -1.36 12.49
CA LEU A 358 -20.78 -0.92 12.71
C LEU A 358 -21.29 -1.33 14.09
N ALA A 359 -21.01 -2.56 14.51
CA ALA A 359 -21.40 -3.07 15.82
C ALA A 359 -20.75 -2.30 16.98
N ASP A 360 -19.45 -1.99 16.88
CA ASP A 360 -18.74 -1.20 17.89
C ASP A 360 -19.26 0.24 17.98
N ALA A 361 -19.60 0.83 16.83
CA ALA A 361 -20.23 2.15 16.76
C ALA A 361 -21.69 2.15 17.25
N ARG A 362 -22.27 0.96 17.49
CA ARG A 362 -23.67 0.76 17.91
C ARG A 362 -24.67 1.41 16.95
N VAL A 363 -24.38 1.31 15.65
CA VAL A 363 -25.23 1.83 14.57
C VAL A 363 -25.72 0.70 13.68
N GLY A 364 -26.98 0.78 13.25
CA GLY A 364 -27.53 -0.13 12.26
C GLY A 364 -27.09 0.26 10.84
N ALA A 365 -27.13 -0.70 9.91
CA ALA A 365 -26.83 -0.46 8.50
C ALA A 365 -27.69 0.65 7.86
N ALA A 366 -28.94 0.79 8.31
CA ALA A 366 -29.88 1.81 7.82
C ALA A 366 -29.59 3.22 8.40
N ASP A 367 -28.79 3.33 9.47
CA ASP A 367 -28.41 4.62 10.06
C ASP A 367 -27.25 5.29 9.31
N ILE A 368 -26.52 4.52 8.50
CA ILE A 368 -25.43 5.02 7.67
C ILE A 368 -26.02 5.77 6.48
N ALA A 369 -25.86 7.09 6.49
CA ALA A 369 -26.36 7.96 5.42
C ALA A 369 -25.45 7.93 4.20
N THR A 370 -24.13 7.84 4.42
CA THR A 370 -23.12 7.90 3.35
C THR A 370 -22.05 6.82 3.54
N VAL A 371 -21.61 6.21 2.44
CA VAL A 371 -20.35 5.46 2.36
C VAL A 371 -19.37 6.29 1.55
N PHE A 372 -18.24 6.66 2.17
CA PHE A 372 -17.14 7.33 1.51
C PHE A 372 -16.06 6.32 1.16
N LEU A 373 -15.77 6.15 -0.13
CA LEU A 373 -14.79 5.20 -0.64
C LEU A 373 -13.50 5.94 -0.99
N THR A 374 -12.37 5.50 -0.43
CA THR A 374 -11.03 6.00 -0.76
C THR A 374 -10.03 4.84 -0.83
N GLY A 375 -8.89 5.06 -1.49
CA GLY A 375 -7.90 4.02 -1.75
C GLY A 375 -8.24 3.18 -2.98
N GLY A 376 -7.24 2.95 -3.83
CA GLY A 376 -7.44 2.32 -5.14
C GLY A 376 -7.96 0.88 -5.12
N SER A 377 -7.89 0.18 -3.98
CA SER A 377 -8.39 -1.20 -3.88
C SER A 377 -9.90 -1.27 -3.72
N THR A 378 -10.57 -0.17 -3.34
CA THR A 378 -12.05 -0.06 -3.31
C THR A 378 -12.68 -0.23 -4.69
N ALA A 379 -11.91 -0.05 -5.76
CA ALA A 379 -12.37 -0.28 -7.12
C ALA A 379 -12.52 -1.78 -7.46
N THR A 380 -12.00 -2.69 -6.63
CA THR A 380 -12.10 -4.14 -6.86
C THR A 380 -13.57 -4.58 -6.84
N PRO A 381 -14.14 -5.12 -7.93
CA PRO A 381 -15.59 -5.30 -8.07
C PRO A 381 -16.26 -6.14 -6.96
N LEU A 382 -15.66 -7.29 -6.60
CA LEU A 382 -16.17 -8.12 -5.50
C LEU A 382 -16.15 -7.37 -4.17
N ALA A 383 -15.01 -6.77 -3.79
CA ALA A 383 -14.88 -6.04 -2.53
C ALA A 383 -15.89 -4.88 -2.46
N ARG A 384 -16.00 -4.09 -3.52
CA ARG A 384 -16.93 -2.98 -3.64
C ARG A 384 -18.38 -3.43 -3.45
N ARG A 385 -18.82 -4.45 -4.20
CA ARG A 385 -20.20 -4.95 -4.13
C ARG A 385 -20.50 -5.56 -2.76
N SER A 386 -19.56 -6.30 -2.17
CA SER A 386 -19.72 -6.93 -0.86
C SER A 386 -19.82 -5.89 0.26
N ILE A 387 -19.00 -4.84 0.25
CA ILE A 387 -19.05 -3.76 1.25
C ILE A 387 -20.35 -2.96 1.12
N LEU A 388 -20.71 -2.54 -0.10
CA LEU A 388 -21.95 -1.78 -0.33
C LEU A 388 -23.20 -2.59 0.02
N GLY A 389 -23.15 -3.92 -0.11
CA GLY A 389 -24.22 -4.81 0.31
C GLY A 389 -24.50 -4.79 1.82
N LEU A 390 -23.54 -4.37 2.65
CA LEU A 390 -23.74 -4.23 4.10
C LEU A 390 -24.55 -2.99 4.49
N VAL A 391 -24.58 -1.96 3.63
CA VAL A 391 -25.21 -0.66 3.87
C VAL A 391 -25.96 -0.19 2.61
N PRO A 392 -26.98 -0.95 2.14
CA PRO A 392 -27.57 -0.76 0.81
C PRO A 392 -28.35 0.55 0.62
N GLN A 393 -28.68 1.25 1.71
CA GLN A 393 -29.41 2.52 1.68
C GLN A 393 -28.50 3.75 1.65
N ALA A 394 -27.20 3.56 1.92
CA ALA A 394 -26.27 4.65 2.02
C ALA A 394 -25.96 5.26 0.64
N ARG A 395 -25.84 6.58 0.58
CA ARG A 395 -25.33 7.28 -0.59
C ARG A 395 -23.85 6.98 -0.76
N ILE A 396 -23.42 6.71 -1.99
CA ILE A 396 -22.01 6.45 -2.30
C ILE A 396 -21.34 7.77 -2.65
N VAL A 397 -20.22 8.07 -2.01
CA VAL A 397 -19.34 9.19 -2.35
C VAL A 397 -17.95 8.63 -2.66
N GLU A 398 -17.44 8.95 -3.85
CA GLU A 398 -16.07 8.65 -4.24
C GLU A 398 -15.16 9.78 -3.76
N GLY A 399 -14.19 9.44 -2.91
CA GLY A 399 -13.07 10.31 -2.59
C GLY A 399 -12.06 10.37 -3.72
N ASP A 400 -11.12 11.32 -3.64
CA ASP A 400 -9.89 11.18 -4.41
C ASP A 400 -9.14 9.98 -3.86
N MET A 401 -9.06 8.91 -4.67
CA MET A 401 -8.45 7.62 -4.34
C MET A 401 -7.05 7.73 -3.71
N PHE A 402 -6.33 8.83 -3.96
CA PHE A 402 -5.00 9.06 -3.41
C PHE A 402 -4.84 10.38 -2.65
N GLY A 403 -5.73 11.36 -2.87
CA GLY A 403 -5.58 12.71 -2.33
C GLY A 403 -6.30 12.98 -1.00
N SER A 404 -7.43 12.33 -0.73
CA SER A 404 -8.28 12.69 0.42
C SER A 404 -7.60 12.53 1.77
N VAL A 405 -6.75 11.50 1.92
CA VAL A 405 -5.95 11.31 3.14
C VAL A 405 -4.96 12.45 3.32
N GLY A 406 -4.17 12.80 2.30
CA GLY A 406 -3.18 13.87 2.37
C GLY A 406 -3.79 15.24 2.72
N LEU A 407 -4.94 15.57 2.12
CA LEU A 407 -5.70 16.80 2.44
C LEU A 407 -6.19 16.80 3.89
N GLY A 408 -6.74 15.67 4.35
CA GLY A 408 -7.17 15.45 5.73
C GLY A 408 -6.05 15.65 6.75
N LEU A 409 -4.87 15.09 6.47
CA LEU A 409 -3.70 15.22 7.33
C LEU A 409 -3.20 16.66 7.42
N ALA A 410 -3.24 17.42 6.32
CA ALA A 410 -2.89 18.84 6.34
C ALA A 410 -3.82 19.66 7.24
N MET A 411 -5.12 19.36 7.21
CA MET A 411 -6.09 20.00 8.11
C MET A 411 -5.87 19.61 9.57
N ASP A 412 -5.58 18.35 9.84
CA ASP A 412 -5.25 17.91 11.20
C ASP A 412 -3.96 18.57 11.71
N ALA A 413 -2.98 18.77 10.82
CA ALA A 413 -1.76 19.53 11.12
C ALA A 413 -2.07 20.99 11.47
N LYS A 414 -2.96 21.65 10.71
CA LYS A 414 -3.44 23.00 11.01
C LYS A 414 -4.07 23.09 12.40
N ARG A 415 -4.89 22.11 12.77
CA ARG A 415 -5.55 22.07 14.07
C ARG A 415 -4.56 21.87 15.23
N LYS A 416 -3.53 21.06 15.03
CA LYS A 416 -2.57 20.68 16.07
C LYS A 416 -1.42 21.70 16.24
N PHE A 417 -1.00 22.35 15.16
CA PHE A 417 0.23 23.15 15.11
C PHE A 417 0.03 24.60 14.64
N GLY A 418 -1.16 24.95 14.14
CA GLY A 418 -1.45 26.25 13.53
C GLY A 418 -2.11 27.27 14.45
#